data_AF-A0A239LA32-F1
#
_entry.id   AF-A0A239LA32-F1
#
_cell.length_a   1.000
_cell.length_b   1.000
_cell.length_c   1.000
_cell.angle_alpha   90.00
_cell.angle_beta   90.00
_cell.angle_gamma   90.00
#
_symmetry.space_group_name_H-M   'P 1'
#
loop_
_entity.id
_entity.type
_entity.pdbx_description
1 polymer ?
#
loop_
_entity_poly.entity_id
_entity_poly.type
_entity_poly.pdbx_seq_one_letter_code
_entity_poly.pdbx_strand_id
1 'polypeptide(L)'
;MRLPALLLSSCLALPALAHAEACVVHSRGRNLDVKVCQQNRSIPAKLFHEGFCQPQLKDQQVEVAYADACPTGAFGICANAQVPNSPYRQDIHYYGVASDARFLQPFCESQSKGRWQAGQ
;
A
#
# COMPACT_ATOMS: atom_id res chain seq x y z
N MET A 1 -34.90 -22.13 -43.22
CA MET A 1 -33.46 -22.39 -43.46
C MET A 1 -32.89 -21.14 -44.11
N ARG A 2 -32.01 -20.31 -43.55
CA ARG A 2 -30.98 -20.43 -42.51
C ARG A 2 -30.76 -19.03 -41.90
N LEU A 3 -30.70 -18.91 -40.57
CA LEU A 3 -30.19 -17.71 -39.88
C LEU A 3 -28.66 -17.66 -40.03
N PRO A 4 -28.03 -16.54 -40.42
CA PRO A 4 -26.61 -16.35 -40.19
C PRO A 4 -26.42 -15.88 -38.74
N ALA A 5 -25.72 -16.72 -37.99
CA ALA A 5 -25.37 -16.49 -36.60
C ALA A 5 -24.49 -15.24 -36.44
N LEU A 6 -25.04 -14.20 -35.83
CA LEU A 6 -24.28 -13.14 -35.16
C LEU A 6 -23.56 -13.76 -33.96
N LEU A 7 -22.31 -14.17 -34.15
CA LEU A 7 -21.41 -14.52 -33.05
C LEU A 7 -20.93 -13.21 -32.39
N LEU A 8 -21.75 -12.71 -31.46
CA LEU A 8 -21.32 -11.75 -30.45
C LEU A 8 -20.29 -12.42 -29.54
N SER A 9 -19.01 -12.30 -29.89
CA SER A 9 -17.91 -12.51 -28.94
C SER A 9 -17.80 -11.31 -28.01
N SER A 10 -18.78 -11.14 -27.12
CA SER A 10 -18.64 -10.30 -25.93
C SER A 10 -17.70 -11.03 -24.97
N CYS A 11 -16.40 -10.73 -25.05
CA CYS A 11 -15.47 -11.04 -23.97
C CYS A 11 -15.97 -10.34 -22.70
N LEU A 12 -16.51 -11.13 -21.76
CA LEU A 12 -16.72 -10.69 -20.38
C LEU A 12 -15.36 -10.28 -19.80
N ALA A 13 -15.06 -8.99 -19.82
CA ALA A 13 -14.07 -8.42 -18.92
C ALA A 13 -14.67 -8.51 -17.51
N LEU A 14 -14.42 -9.63 -16.82
CA LEU A 14 -14.62 -9.71 -15.38
C LEU A 14 -13.86 -8.53 -14.77
N PRO A 15 -14.51 -7.59 -14.07
CA PRO A 15 -13.77 -6.59 -13.32
C PRO A 15 -12.96 -7.38 -12.30
N ALA A 16 -11.64 -7.34 -12.43
CA ALA A 16 -10.79 -7.67 -11.30
C ALA A 16 -11.25 -6.72 -10.19
N LEU A 17 -11.98 -7.27 -9.21
CA LEU A 17 -12.28 -6.57 -7.98
C LEU A 17 -10.91 -6.27 -7.39
N ALA A 18 -10.40 -5.07 -7.65
CA ALA A 18 -9.28 -4.51 -6.95
C ALA A 18 -9.78 -4.33 -5.53
N HIS A 19 -9.65 -5.39 -4.72
CA HIS A 19 -9.83 -5.29 -3.29
C HIS A 19 -8.81 -4.25 -2.85
N ALA A 20 -9.31 -3.08 -2.46
CA ALA A 20 -8.52 -2.15 -1.70
C ALA A 20 -8.15 -2.93 -0.43
N GLU A 21 -6.86 -3.25 -0.30
CA GLU A 21 -6.33 -3.96 0.85
C GLU A 21 -5.32 -3.03 1.49
N ALA A 22 -5.49 -2.80 2.79
CA ALA A 22 -4.59 -1.97 3.57
C ALA A 22 -4.28 -2.63 4.90
N CYS A 23 -3.16 -2.22 5.48
CA CYS A 23 -2.77 -2.62 6.82
C CYS A 23 -2.07 -1.48 7.54
N VAL A 24 -2.56 -1.17 8.72
CA VAL A 24 -1.93 -0.25 9.65
C VAL A 24 -0.95 -1.06 10.49
N VAL A 25 0.34 -0.79 10.31
CA VAL A 25 1.42 -1.37 11.11
C VAL A 25 1.81 -0.35 12.16
N HIS A 26 1.62 -0.73 13.42
CA HIS A 26 2.10 0.02 14.58
C HIS A 26 3.26 -0.74 15.21
N SER A 27 4.45 -0.16 15.13
CA SER A 27 5.64 -0.73 15.77
C SER A 27 6.07 0.12 16.96
N ARG A 28 6.28 -0.52 18.10
CA ARG A 28 6.76 0.09 19.33
C ARG A 28 8.04 -0.57 19.81
N GLY A 29 9.09 0.22 19.96
CA GLY A 29 10.36 -0.14 20.59
C GLY A 29 10.71 0.80 21.74
N ARG A 30 11.91 0.63 22.33
CA ARG A 30 12.34 1.41 23.52
C ARG A 30 12.32 2.93 23.35
N ASN A 31 12.62 3.42 22.14
CA ASN A 31 12.68 4.86 21.82
C ASN A 31 12.01 5.21 20.48
N LEU A 32 11.19 4.30 19.94
CA LEU A 32 10.64 4.42 18.60
C LEU A 32 9.19 3.95 18.60
N ASP A 33 8.28 4.85 18.24
CA ASP A 33 6.88 4.56 18.01
C ASP A 33 6.56 4.99 16.57
N VAL A 34 6.32 4.01 15.70
CA VAL A 34 6.08 4.24 14.28
C VAL A 34 4.72 3.68 13.93
N LYS A 35 3.87 4.54 13.35
CA LYS A 35 2.60 4.15 12.76
C LYS A 35 2.59 4.48 11.29
N VAL A 36 2.53 3.43 10.47
CA VAL A 36 2.41 3.52 9.01
C VAL A 36 1.25 2.68 8.54
N CYS A 37 0.59 3.09 7.46
CA CYS A 37 -0.34 2.24 6.76
C CYS A 37 0.17 1.97 5.35
N GLN A 38 0.15 0.71 4.94
CA GLN A 38 0.43 0.30 3.58
C GLN A 38 -0.89 0.02 2.88
N GLN A 39 -1.05 0.51 1.65
CA GLN A 39 -2.22 0.26 0.82
C GLN A 39 -1.80 -0.40 -0.49
N ASN A 40 -2.33 -1.58 -0.73
CA ASN A 40 -2.06 -2.39 -1.89
C ASN A 40 -2.54 -1.70 -3.18
N ARG A 41 -1.71 -1.73 -4.23
CA ARG A 41 -2.12 -1.34 -5.59
C ARG A 41 -1.98 -2.48 -6.60
N SER A 42 -0.88 -3.23 -6.53
CA SER A 42 -0.61 -4.32 -7.48
C SER A 42 0.07 -5.55 -6.86
N ILE A 43 0.22 -5.57 -5.55
CA ILE A 43 0.82 -6.69 -4.83
C ILE A 43 -0.22 -7.83 -4.76
N PRO A 44 0.13 -9.10 -5.05
CA PRO A 44 -0.77 -10.22 -4.85
C PRO A 44 -1.24 -10.29 -3.39
N ALA A 45 -2.55 -10.44 -3.15
CA ALA A 45 -3.17 -10.34 -1.82
C ALA A 45 -2.45 -11.14 -0.72
N LYS A 46 -2.12 -12.40 -1.00
CA LYS A 46 -1.38 -13.25 -0.07
C LYS A 46 0.01 -12.68 0.28
N LEU A 47 0.74 -12.19 -0.72
CA LEU A 47 2.05 -11.58 -0.52
C LEU A 47 1.94 -10.25 0.24
N PHE A 48 0.87 -9.49 0.01
CA PHE A 48 0.59 -8.26 0.74
C PHE A 48 0.36 -8.53 2.23
N HIS A 49 -0.57 -9.44 2.54
CA HIS A 49 -0.91 -9.82 3.92
C HIS A 49 0.25 -10.46 4.68
N GLU A 50 0.90 -11.47 4.10
CA GLU A 50 1.90 -12.28 4.82
C GLU A 50 3.31 -11.69 4.78
N GLY A 51 3.60 -10.80 3.83
CA GLY A 51 4.92 -10.22 3.64
C GLY A 51 4.99 -8.75 4.06
N PHE A 52 4.24 -7.89 3.37
CA PHE A 52 4.34 -6.44 3.53
C PHE A 52 3.69 -5.96 4.83
N CYS A 53 2.52 -6.48 5.14
CA CYS A 53 1.77 -6.12 6.34
C CYS A 53 2.32 -6.71 7.64
N GLN A 54 3.25 -7.68 7.58
CA GLN A 54 3.81 -8.35 8.76
C GLN A 54 5.34 -8.19 8.84
N PRO A 55 5.87 -6.96 8.98
CA PRO A 55 7.30 -6.77 9.10
C PRO A 55 7.81 -7.36 10.41
N GLN A 56 8.89 -8.15 10.35
CA GLN A 56 9.59 -8.63 11.53
C GLN A 56 10.71 -7.63 11.89
N LEU A 57 10.44 -6.80 12.90
CA LEU A 57 11.39 -5.81 13.41
C LEU A 57 12.03 -6.33 14.70
N LYS A 58 13.36 -6.47 14.69
CA LYS A 58 14.11 -6.93 15.86
C LYS A 58 13.91 -5.97 17.03
N ASP A 59 13.65 -6.53 18.22
CA ASP A 59 13.48 -5.80 19.48
C ASP A 59 12.30 -4.79 19.48
N GLN A 60 11.29 -4.99 18.64
CA GLN A 60 10.07 -4.16 18.58
C GLN A 60 8.82 -5.03 18.63
N GLN A 61 7.79 -4.53 19.33
CA GLN A 61 6.45 -5.09 19.29
C GLN A 61 5.72 -4.53 18.08
N VAL A 62 5.23 -5.39 17.21
CA VAL A 62 4.51 -5.01 15.99
C VAL A 62 3.06 -5.46 16.11
N GLU A 63 2.14 -4.50 15.97
CA GLU A 63 0.69 -4.73 15.89
C GLU A 63 0.22 -4.36 14.48
N VAL A 64 -0.63 -5.22 13.90
CA VAL A 64 -1.12 -5.05 12.53
C VAL A 64 -2.64 -5.07 12.55
N ALA A 65 -3.25 -4.02 12.00
CA ALA A 65 -4.69 -3.94 11.79
C ALA A 65 -4.99 -3.85 10.30
N TYR A 66 -5.71 -4.83 9.78
CA TYR A 66 -6.14 -4.85 8.38
C TYR A 66 -7.39 -4.00 8.16
N ALA A 67 -7.47 -3.35 7.01
CA ALA A 67 -8.58 -2.50 6.60
C ALA A 67 -8.73 -2.53 5.08
N ASP A 68 -9.87 -2.09 4.57
CA ASP A 68 -10.06 -1.94 3.12
C ASP A 68 -9.24 -0.76 2.57
N ALA A 69 -9.03 0.29 3.37
CA ALA A 69 -8.26 1.46 2.96
C ALA A 69 -7.48 2.03 4.14
N CYS A 70 -6.38 2.72 3.85
CA CYS A 70 -5.64 3.43 4.86
C CYS A 70 -6.48 4.59 5.42
N PRO A 71 -6.52 4.75 6.76
CA PRO A 71 -7.33 5.79 7.38
C PRO A 71 -6.84 7.19 7.01
N THR A 72 -7.72 8.19 7.13
CA THR A 72 -7.36 9.59 6.96
C THR A 72 -6.43 10.08 8.09
N GLY A 73 -5.83 11.26 7.92
CA GLY A 73 -4.97 11.89 8.95
C GLY A 73 -3.50 11.49 8.88
N ALA A 74 -3.06 10.91 7.76
CA ALA A 74 -1.63 10.79 7.49
C ALA A 74 -1.06 12.18 7.19
N PHE A 75 0.06 12.55 7.80
CA PHE A 75 0.73 13.83 7.52
C PHE A 75 1.46 13.84 6.16
N GLY A 76 1.66 12.65 5.59
CA GLY A 76 2.30 12.47 4.30
C GLY A 76 1.98 11.10 3.72
N ILE A 77 1.88 11.04 2.40
CA ILE A 77 1.61 9.80 1.66
C ILE A 77 2.67 9.66 0.57
N CYS A 78 3.39 8.53 0.58
CA CYS A 78 4.19 8.12 -0.56
C CYS A 78 3.31 7.32 -1.52
N ALA A 79 2.71 8.00 -2.49
CA ALA A 79 1.80 7.39 -3.44
C ALA A 79 2.56 6.64 -4.54
N ASN A 80 2.03 5.49 -4.95
CA ASN A 80 2.53 4.65 -6.04
C ASN A 80 3.99 4.22 -5.86
N ALA A 81 4.42 4.06 -4.60
CA ALA A 81 5.72 3.59 -4.20
C ALA A 81 5.99 2.19 -4.77
N GLN A 82 7.15 2.01 -5.38
CA GLN A 82 7.65 0.74 -5.85
C GLN A 82 8.22 -0.06 -4.67
N VAL A 83 7.79 -1.31 -4.57
CA VAL A 83 8.36 -2.28 -3.64
C VAL A 83 9.78 -2.65 -4.12
N PRO A 84 10.80 -2.61 -3.24
CA PRO A 84 12.18 -2.97 -3.60
C PRO A 84 12.29 -4.34 -4.27
N ASN A 85 13.11 -4.42 -5.33
CA ASN A 85 13.37 -5.66 -6.09
C ASN A 85 12.12 -6.32 -6.69
N SER A 86 11.03 -5.57 -6.90
CA SER A 86 9.80 -6.10 -7.50
C SER A 86 9.13 -5.09 -8.44
N PRO A 87 8.22 -5.55 -9.32
CA PRO A 87 7.40 -4.67 -10.14
C PRO A 87 6.18 -4.10 -9.38
N TYR A 88 5.96 -4.51 -8.13
CA TYR A 88 4.75 -4.18 -7.40
C TYR A 88 4.75 -2.78 -6.82
N ARG A 89 3.55 -2.25 -6.63
CA ARG A 89 3.31 -0.90 -6.13
C ARG A 89 2.33 -0.89 -4.97
N GLN A 90 2.52 0.09 -4.09
CA GLN A 90 1.67 0.38 -2.95
C GLN A 90 1.65 1.89 -2.67
N ASP A 91 0.69 2.35 -1.88
CA ASP A 91 0.76 3.65 -1.23
C ASP A 91 1.23 3.45 0.23
N ILE A 92 2.01 4.37 0.77
CA ILE A 92 2.48 4.33 2.16
C ILE A 92 2.08 5.61 2.86
N HIS A 93 1.24 5.50 3.89
CA HIS A 93 0.69 6.59 4.68
C HIS A 93 1.43 6.70 6.02
N TYR A 94 1.88 7.89 6.39
CA TYR A 94 2.65 8.14 7.61
C TYR A 94 1.81 8.93 8.64
N TYR A 95 1.68 8.43 9.87
CA TYR A 95 0.83 9.04 10.93
C TYR A 95 1.60 9.55 12.16
N GLY A 96 2.93 9.53 12.11
CA GLY A 96 3.81 10.05 13.16
C GLY A 96 3.94 11.58 13.16
N VAL A 97 5.17 12.08 13.39
CA VAL A 97 5.44 13.52 13.51
C VAL A 97 5.65 14.15 12.14
N ALA A 98 4.90 15.20 11.82
CA ALA A 98 4.96 15.86 10.51
C ALA A 98 6.36 16.36 10.11
N SER A 99 7.21 16.71 11.08
CA SER A 99 8.61 17.12 10.82
C SER A 99 9.45 16.04 10.17
N ASP A 100 9.06 14.77 10.27
CA ASP A 100 9.76 13.64 9.66
C ASP A 100 9.60 13.62 8.12
N ALA A 101 8.65 14.39 7.58
CA ALA A 101 8.49 14.59 6.13
C ALA A 101 9.80 15.01 5.45
N ARG A 102 10.68 15.77 6.14
CA ARG A 102 12.00 16.17 5.62
C ARG A 102 12.91 14.99 5.24
N PHE A 103 12.68 13.82 5.84
CA PHE A 103 13.41 12.59 5.55
C PHE A 103 12.60 11.64 4.68
N LEU A 104 11.29 11.56 4.93
CA LEU A 104 10.40 10.61 4.25
C LEU A 104 10.08 11.02 2.82
N GLN A 105 9.92 12.31 2.54
CA GLN A 105 9.70 12.82 1.18
C GLN A 105 10.85 12.45 0.23
N PRO A 106 12.13 12.81 0.51
CA PRO A 106 13.20 12.47 -0.41
C PRO A 106 13.39 10.95 -0.54
N PHE A 107 13.15 10.18 0.53
CA PHE A 107 13.19 8.72 0.46
C PHE A 107 12.09 8.18 -0.48
N CYS A 108 10.86 8.66 -0.34
CA CYS A 108 9.73 8.28 -1.19
C CYS A 108 10.05 8.48 -2.68
N GLU A 109 10.53 9.67 -3.02
CA GLU A 109 10.76 10.07 -4.42
C GLU A 109 12.00 9.38 -5.00
N SER A 110 13.10 9.33 -4.24
CA SER A 110 14.38 8.83 -4.74
C SER A 110 14.53 7.31 -4.65
N GLN A 111 14.15 6.69 -3.53
CA GLN A 111 14.36 5.26 -3.28
C GLN A 111 13.13 4.45 -3.66
N SER A 112 11.96 4.85 -3.17
CA SER A 112 10.72 4.14 -3.46
C SER A 112 10.12 4.49 -4.83
N LYS A 113 10.68 5.47 -5.57
CA LYS A 113 10.16 5.90 -6.87
C LYS A 113 8.66 6.24 -6.85
N GLY A 114 8.18 6.70 -5.70
CA GLY A 114 6.82 7.15 -5.48
C GLY A 114 6.66 8.64 -5.74
N ARG A 115 5.46 9.15 -5.52
CA ARG A 115 5.15 10.58 -5.50
C ARG A 115 4.73 10.97 -4.10
N TRP A 116 5.42 11.94 -3.52
CA TRP A 116 5.02 12.49 -2.25
C TRP A 116 3.73 13.30 -2.37
N GLN A 117 2.83 13.12 -1.42
CA GLN A 117 1.63 13.92 -1.24
C GLN A 117 1.63 14.40 0.20
N ALA A 118 1.59 15.72 0.39
CA ALA A 118 1.40 16.27 1.72
C ALA A 118 0.04 15.81 2.27
N GLY A 119 0.04 15.40 3.53
CA GLY A 119 -1.17 15.08 4.26
C GLY A 119 -2.09 16.29 4.42
N GLN A 120 -3.37 16.02 4.65
CA GLN A 120 -4.35 17.03 5.03
C GLN A 120 -4.38 17.23 6.54
#